data_AF-A0A849H5Q0-F1
#
_entry.id   AF-A0A849H5Q0-F1
#
_cell.length_a   1.000
_cell.length_b   1.000
_cell.length_c   1.000
_cell.angle_alpha   90.00
_cell.angle_beta   90.00
_cell.angle_gamma   90.00
#
_symmetry.space_group_name_H-M   'P 1'
#
loop_
_entity.id
_entity.type
_entity.pdbx_description
1 polymer ?
#
loop_
_entity_poly.entity_id
_entity_poly.type
_entity_poly.pdbx_seq_one_letter_code
_entity_poly.pdbx_strand_id
1 'polypeptide(L)'
;MRRSLSIALLGLASVAPALSGQSLFGSQGLGMPMDPMGARARALGTLGVGLPGPALTPVDVASAARIFLPTAQITLQPQWVDVSFGDQSASTQGTRFPQLGLAYPVPS
;
A
#
# COMPACT_ATOMS: atom_id res chain seq x y z
N MET A 1 -21.06 27.25 14.23
CA MET A 1 -20.98 26.10 13.29
C MET A 1 -20.23 26.44 12.01
N ARG A 2 -20.64 27.46 11.21
CA ARG A 2 -19.96 27.80 9.94
C ARG A 2 -18.47 28.15 10.10
N ARG A 3 -18.09 28.88 11.15
CA ARG A 3 -16.68 29.24 11.44
C ARG A 3 -15.83 28.02 11.80
N SER A 4 -16.36 27.08 12.56
CA SER A 4 -15.65 25.84 12.95
C SER A 4 -15.42 24.93 11.74
N LEU A 5 -16.39 24.86 10.82
CA LEU A 5 -16.25 24.12 9.56
C LEU A 5 -15.17 24.75 8.66
N SER A 6 -15.13 26.09 8.56
CA SER A 6 -14.11 26.80 7.80
C SER A 6 -12.71 26.58 8.36
N ILE A 7 -12.55 26.59 9.70
CA ILE A 7 -11.27 26.32 10.35
C ILE A 7 -10.82 24.87 10.12
N ALA A 8 -11.75 23.91 10.19
CA ALA A 8 -11.44 22.51 9.90
C ALA A 8 -11.02 22.29 8.44
N LEU A 9 -11.71 22.94 7.48
CA LEU A 9 -11.32 22.89 6.07
C LEU A 9 -9.96 23.54 5.81
N LEU A 10 -9.67 24.67 6.47
CA LEU A 10 -8.37 25.34 6.35
C LEU A 10 -7.24 24.49 6.92
N GLY A 11 -7.50 23.78 8.02
CA GLY A 11 -6.59 22.80 8.62
C GLY A 11 -6.36 21.57 7.73
N LEU A 12 -7.38 21.07 7.03
CA LEU A 12 -7.19 19.99 6.05
C LEU A 12 -6.39 20.46 4.82
N ALA A 13 -6.66 21.68 4.34
CA ALA A 13 -5.98 22.24 3.17
C ALA A 13 -4.50 22.54 3.42
N SER A 14 -4.10 22.85 4.66
CA SER A 14 -2.70 23.15 5.01
C SER A 14 -1.81 21.91 5.13
N VAL A 15 -2.38 20.70 5.24
CA VAL A 15 -1.62 19.43 5.24
C VAL A 15 -1.37 18.92 3.81
N ALA A 16 -2.15 19.38 2.83
CA ALA A 16 -2.06 18.92 1.44
C ALA A 16 -0.67 19.11 0.77
N PRO A 17 0.11 20.19 1.01
CA PRO A 17 1.40 20.38 0.35
C PRO A 17 2.52 19.46 0.87
N ALA A 18 2.32 18.78 2.01
CA ALA A 18 3.31 17.86 2.57
C ALA A 18 3.32 16.48 1.88
N LEU A 19 2.35 16.20 1.00
CA LEU A 19 2.20 14.91 0.34
C LEU A 19 3.07 14.75 -0.92
N SER A 20 3.57 15.87 -1.47
CA SER A 20 4.34 15.93 -2.71
C SER A 20 5.83 16.17 -2.46
N GLY A 21 6.48 15.36 -1.61
CA GLY A 21 7.93 15.52 -1.39
C GLY A 21 8.62 14.66 -0.34
N GLN A 22 7.93 13.72 0.32
CA GLN A 22 8.64 12.77 1.18
C GLN A 22 9.35 11.73 0.31
N SER A 23 10.67 11.86 0.18
CA SER A 23 11.49 10.86 -0.48
C SER A 23 11.39 9.54 0.28
N LEU A 24 10.81 8.52 -0.37
CA LEU A 24 10.83 7.13 0.10
C LEU A 24 12.26 6.60 0.25
N PHE A 25 13.24 7.24 -0.39
CA PHE A 25 14.67 6.95 -0.28
C PHE A 25 15.36 7.67 0.89
N GLY A 26 14.64 8.50 1.65
CA GLY A 26 15.16 9.19 2.84
C GLY A 26 15.48 8.26 4.01
N SER A 27 14.99 7.02 4.00
CA SER A 27 15.37 5.95 4.93
C SER A 27 16.70 5.28 4.51
N GLN A 28 17.74 6.09 4.30
CA GLN A 28 19.07 5.56 4.03
C GLN A 28 19.51 4.64 5.19
N GLY A 29 19.63 3.34 4.93
CA GLY A 29 20.08 2.32 5.90
C GLY A 29 19.24 1.05 5.98
N LEU A 30 18.02 1.01 5.42
CA LEU A 30 17.10 -0.13 5.56
C LEU A 30 16.84 -0.93 4.26
N GLY A 31 17.55 -0.59 3.18
CA GLY A 31 17.40 -1.21 1.86
C GLY A 31 16.53 -0.37 0.91
N MET A 32 16.10 -0.99 -0.18
CA MET A 32 15.22 -0.35 -1.16
C MET A 32 13.74 -0.45 -0.69
N PRO A 33 12.96 0.64 -0.76
CA PRO A 33 11.54 0.59 -0.44
C PRO A 33 10.84 -0.42 -1.35
N MET A 34 10.17 -1.38 -0.73
CA MET A 34 9.41 -2.42 -1.41
C MET A 34 7.97 -1.98 -1.58
N ASP A 35 7.43 -2.18 -2.78
CA ASP A 35 6.01 -1.93 -3.03
C ASP A 35 5.13 -2.95 -2.28
N PRO A 36 4.00 -2.51 -1.70
CA PRO A 36 3.07 -3.39 -1.01
C PRO A 36 2.46 -4.42 -1.97
N MET A 37 2.51 -5.70 -1.56
CA MET A 37 2.02 -6.82 -2.37
C MET A 37 0.49 -7.00 -2.28
N GLY A 38 -0.12 -6.61 -1.15
CA GLY A 38 -1.57 -6.67 -0.95
C GLY A 38 -2.28 -5.36 -1.28
N ALA A 39 -3.52 -5.46 -1.76
CA ALA A 39 -4.38 -4.28 -2.01
C ALA A 39 -4.59 -3.44 -0.74
N ARG A 40 -4.81 -4.10 0.41
CA ARG A 40 -4.97 -3.42 1.71
C ARG A 40 -3.72 -2.63 2.10
N ALA A 41 -2.54 -3.25 2.04
CA ALA A 41 -1.30 -2.58 2.39
C ALA A 41 -1.02 -1.39 1.46
N ARG A 42 -1.37 -1.51 0.17
CA ARG A 42 -1.26 -0.39 -0.78
C ARG A 42 -2.23 0.76 -0.45
N ALA A 43 -3.48 0.44 -0.13
CA ALA A 43 -4.47 1.44 0.27
C ALA A 43 -4.08 2.17 1.57
N LEU A 44 -3.33 1.52 2.46
CA LEU A 44 -2.87 2.08 3.72
C LEU A 44 -1.47 2.71 3.65
N GLY A 45 -0.97 3.04 2.46
CA GLY A 45 0.32 3.70 2.33
C GLY A 45 1.49 2.82 2.78
N THR A 46 1.49 1.55 2.36
CA THR A 46 2.48 0.50 2.66
C THR A 46 2.38 -0.17 4.03
N LEU A 47 1.42 0.24 4.87
CA LEU A 47 1.18 -0.39 6.17
C LEU A 47 0.38 -1.70 6.00
N GLY A 48 1.04 -2.85 6.21
CA GLY A 48 0.44 -4.17 5.98
C GLY A 48 0.58 -5.18 7.12
N VAL A 49 1.71 -5.14 7.83
CA VAL A 49 2.11 -6.14 8.84
C VAL A 49 1.33 -5.96 10.14
N GLY A 50 0.94 -7.06 10.78
CA GLY A 50 0.33 -7.06 12.11
C GLY A 50 -1.14 -6.63 12.15
N LEU A 51 -1.69 -6.18 11.03
CA LEU A 51 -3.10 -5.82 10.89
C LEU A 51 -4.02 -7.05 11.00
N PRO A 52 -5.22 -6.92 11.60
CA PRO A 52 -6.16 -8.04 11.76
C PRO A 52 -6.77 -8.49 10.43
N GLY A 53 -7.29 -9.72 10.38
CA GLY A 53 -7.98 -10.28 9.19
C GLY A 53 -7.11 -11.22 8.35
N PRO A 54 -7.70 -11.86 7.32
CA PRO A 54 -7.12 -13.00 6.63
C PRO A 54 -6.20 -12.58 5.47
N ALA A 55 -5.28 -11.64 5.73
CA ALA A 55 -4.35 -11.20 4.69
C ALA A 55 -3.27 -12.25 4.45
N LEU A 56 -3.20 -12.77 3.23
CA LEU A 56 -2.13 -13.64 2.76
C LEU A 56 -1.06 -12.81 2.05
N THR A 57 0.11 -12.73 2.67
CA THR A 57 1.24 -11.98 2.13
C THR A 57 2.55 -12.63 2.53
N PRO A 58 3.54 -12.74 1.63
CA PRO A 58 4.87 -13.24 1.99
C PRO A 58 5.62 -12.28 2.92
N VAL A 59 5.14 -11.03 3.07
CA VAL A 59 5.75 -9.99 3.92
C VAL A 59 5.34 -10.12 5.40
N ASP A 60 4.28 -10.87 5.70
CA ASP A 60 3.81 -11.16 7.07
C ASP A 60 3.34 -12.61 7.14
N VAL A 61 4.28 -13.54 7.32
CA VAL A 61 3.95 -14.98 7.40
C VAL A 61 3.16 -15.31 8.67
N ALA A 62 3.32 -14.52 9.73
CA ALA A 62 2.61 -14.72 10.99
C ALA A 62 1.11 -14.43 10.89
N SER A 63 0.67 -13.63 9.89
CA SER A 63 -0.75 -13.41 9.62
C SER A 63 -1.48 -14.71 9.26
N ALA A 64 -0.79 -15.72 8.72
CA ALA A 64 -1.38 -17.01 8.37
C ALA A 64 -1.96 -17.74 9.60
N ALA A 65 -1.39 -17.54 10.78
CA ALA A 65 -1.92 -18.12 12.04
C ALA A 65 -3.28 -17.50 12.45
N ARG A 66 -3.68 -16.39 11.83
CA ARG A 66 -4.96 -15.70 12.10
C ARG A 66 -6.05 -16.08 11.08
N ILE A 67 -5.78 -17.07 10.22
CA ILE A 67 -6.73 -17.57 9.24
C ILE A 67 -7.45 -18.78 9.83
N PHE A 68 -8.73 -18.61 10.15
CA PHE A 68 -9.55 -19.64 10.81
C PHE A 68 -10.48 -20.40 9.85
N LEU A 69 -10.56 -19.97 8.60
CA LEU A 69 -11.39 -20.57 7.56
C LEU A 69 -10.56 -20.73 6.27
N PRO A 70 -10.84 -21.75 5.44
CA PRO A 70 -10.24 -21.85 4.11
C PRO A 70 -10.39 -20.54 3.34
N THR A 71 -9.27 -19.99 2.88
CA THR A 71 -9.21 -18.65 2.29
C THR A 71 -8.48 -18.68 0.96
N ALA A 72 -9.04 -18.01 -0.03
CA ALA A 72 -8.38 -17.69 -1.29
C ALA A 72 -8.24 -16.16 -1.42
N GLN A 73 -7.08 -15.71 -1.86
CA GLN A 73 -6.77 -14.30 -2.10
C GLN A 73 -6.24 -14.12 -3.52
N ILE A 74 -6.77 -13.14 -4.23
CA ILE A 74 -6.25 -12.67 -5.52
C ILE A 74 -5.98 -11.17 -5.39
N THR A 75 -4.82 -10.70 -5.81
CA THR A 75 -4.49 -9.27 -5.85
C THR A 75 -3.97 -8.89 -7.23
N LEU A 76 -4.66 -7.93 -7.86
CA LEU A 76 -4.28 -7.31 -9.12
C LEU A 76 -3.67 -5.93 -8.82
N GLN A 77 -2.61 -5.57 -9.54
CA GLN A 77 -1.89 -4.32 -9.32
C GLN A 77 -1.69 -3.56 -10.64
N PRO A 78 -2.73 -2.86 -11.14
CA PRO A 78 -2.55 -1.90 -12.22
C PRO A 78 -1.68 -0.72 -11.74
N GLN A 79 -0.78 -0.27 -12.61
CA GLN A 79 0.15 0.82 -12.38
C GLN A 79 0.18 1.75 -13.59
N TRP A 80 0.20 3.05 -13.31
CA TRP A 80 0.47 4.12 -14.25
C TRP A 80 1.72 4.83 -13.76
N VAL A 81 2.72 4.95 -14.62
CA VAL A 81 4.02 5.51 -14.27
C VAL A 81 4.36 6.57 -15.29
N ASP A 82 4.53 7.80 -14.81
CA ASP A 82 5.10 8.88 -15.60
C ASP A 82 6.61 8.92 -15.33
N VAL A 83 7.40 8.83 -16.39
CA VAL A 83 8.87 8.84 -16.34
C VAL A 83 9.36 10.08 -17.07
N SER A 84 10.17 10.89 -16.40
CA SER A 84 10.91 11.99 -17.02
C SER A 84 12.39 11.65 -17.08
N PHE A 85 13.02 11.88 -18.23
CA PHE A 85 14.45 11.71 -18.43
C PHE A 85 14.99 12.87 -19.28
N GLY A 86 15.72 13.78 -18.62
CA GLY A 86 16.09 15.07 -19.22
C GLY A 86 14.84 15.88 -19.57
N ASP A 87 14.80 16.41 -20.79
CA ASP A 87 13.66 17.18 -21.30
C ASP A 87 12.55 16.31 -21.92
N GLN A 88 12.65 14.98 -21.78
CA GLN A 88 11.66 14.03 -22.31
C GLN A 88 10.79 13.47 -21.19
N SER A 89 9.50 13.36 -21.45
CA SER A 89 8.53 12.72 -20.56
C SER A 89 7.78 11.62 -21.31
N ALA A 90 7.58 10.48 -20.66
CA ALA A 90 6.77 9.38 -21.15
C ALA A 90 5.81 8.88 -20.06
N SER A 91 4.61 8.46 -20.45
CA SER A 91 3.66 7.79 -19.56
C SER A 91 3.55 6.33 -19.98
N THR A 92 3.59 5.41 -19.01
CA THR A 92 3.41 3.99 -19.26
C THR A 92 2.37 3.41 -18.31
N GLN A 93 1.54 2.51 -18.83
CA GLN A 93 0.57 1.76 -18.05
C GLN A 93 0.90 0.28 -18.15
N GLY A 94 0.79 -0.42 -17.04
CA GLY A 94 0.90 -1.87 -16.99
C GLY A 94 0.20 -2.44 -15.79
N THR A 95 0.19 -3.77 -15.69
CA THR A 95 -0.28 -4.49 -14.51
C THR A 95 0.80 -5.48 -14.11
N ARG A 96 1.15 -5.54 -12.82
CA ARG A 96 2.03 -6.61 -12.34
C ARG A 96 1.30 -7.94 -12.37
N PHE A 97 2.07 -9.02 -12.49
CA PHE A 97 1.53 -10.38 -12.39
C PHE A 97 0.72 -10.52 -11.08
N PRO A 98 -0.50 -11.08 -11.14
CA PRO A 98 -1.36 -11.17 -9.97
C PRO A 98 -0.70 -11.99 -8.86
N GLN A 99 -0.89 -11.56 -7.62
CA GLN A 99 -0.61 -12.40 -6.46
C GLN A 99 -1.81 -13.32 -6.22
N LEU A 100 -1.53 -14.62 -6.13
CA LEU A 100 -2.49 -15.65 -5.73
C LEU A 100 -2.08 -16.21 -4.38
N GLY A 101 -3.04 -16.42 -3.48
CA GLY A 101 -2.83 -17.01 -2.17
C GLY A 101 -3.94 -17.99 -1.83
N LEU A 102 -3.58 -19.14 -1.30
CA LEU A 102 -4.50 -20.14 -0.77
C LEU A 102 -4.04 -20.49 0.65
N ALA A 103 -4.98 -20.59 1.58
CA ALA A 103 -4.71 -21.03 2.93
C ALA A 103 -5.79 -21.95 3.44
N TYR A 104 -5.34 -23.04 4.06
CA TYR A 104 -6.18 -24.03 4.73
C TYR A 104 -5.72 -24.10 6.18
N PRO A 105 -6.57 -23.72 7.15
CA PRO A 105 -6.26 -23.88 8.56
C PRO A 105 -6.00 -25.36 8.87
N VAL A 106 -4.92 -25.64 9.58
CA VAL A 106 -4.61 -26.99 10.07
C VAL A 106 -5.06 -27.06 11.53
N PRO A 107 -5.77 -28.11 11.95
CA PRO A 107 -6.09 -28.31 13.37
C PRO A 107 -4.79 -28.36 14.19
N SER A 108 -4.75 -27.57 15.25
CA SER A 108 -3.69 -27.59 16.26
C SER A 108 -3.83 -28.76 17.22
#